data_AF-A0A0Q9SVG8-F1
#
_entry.id   AF-A0A0Q9SVG8-F1
#
_cell.length_a   1.000
_cell.length_b   1.000
_cell.length_c   1.000
_cell.angle_alpha   90.00
_cell.angle_beta   90.00
_cell.angle_gamma   90.00
#
_symmetry.space_group_name_H-M   'P 1'
#
loop_
_entity.id
_entity.type
_entity.pdbx_description
1 polymer ?
#
loop_
_entity_poly.entity_id
_entity_poly.type
_entity_poly.pdbx_seq_one_letter_code
_entity_poly.pdbx_strand_id
1 'polypeptide(L)'
;MEKRTINISGKKMVVKKGQKIMSVAVTRKARATVVLGNGFFRDEFTRIVPANTIFRFTFNALSFKTISAGWSNDRAIPYTVLSFPQGNNWVVIVNNGLATSLSTTFAFIYKS
;
A
#
# COMPACT_ATOMS: atom_id res chain seq x y z
N MET A 1 19.77 -11.03 -13.92
CA MET A 1 18.76 -11.29 -12.87
C MET A 1 17.45 -11.67 -13.53
N GLU A 2 16.98 -12.89 -13.30
CA GLU A 2 15.79 -13.43 -13.98
C GLU A 2 14.52 -12.73 -13.47
N LYS A 3 13.64 -12.30 -14.39
CA LYS A 3 12.37 -11.64 -14.10
C LYS A 3 11.22 -12.60 -14.40
N ARG A 4 10.11 -12.46 -13.68
CA ARG A 4 8.85 -13.16 -13.97
C ARG A 4 7.67 -12.19 -13.91
N THR A 5 6.62 -12.49 -14.67
CA THR A 5 5.34 -11.80 -14.55
C THR A 5 4.45 -12.55 -13.58
N ILE A 6 3.85 -11.84 -12.62
CA ILE A 6 2.86 -12.38 -11.69
C ILE A 6 1.57 -11.59 -11.77
N ASN A 7 0.47 -12.19 -11.31
CA ASN A 7 -0.81 -11.50 -11.14
C ASN A 7 -1.08 -11.31 -9.63
N ILE A 8 -1.21 -10.06 -9.20
CA ILE A 8 -1.61 -9.72 -7.83
C ILE A 8 -2.82 -8.81 -7.92
N SER A 9 -3.93 -9.22 -7.30
CA SER A 9 -5.18 -8.45 -7.27
C SER A 9 -5.70 -8.09 -8.67
N GLY A 10 -5.57 -8.99 -9.64
CA GLY A 10 -5.97 -8.77 -11.03
C GLY A 10 -5.01 -7.87 -11.82
N LYS A 11 -3.90 -7.42 -11.22
CA LYS A 11 -2.89 -6.60 -11.87
C LYS A 11 -1.65 -7.42 -12.20
N LYS A 12 -1.22 -7.39 -13.46
CA LYS A 12 0.04 -8.01 -13.90
C LYS A 12 1.21 -7.14 -13.47
N MET A 13 2.24 -7.75 -12.90
CA MET A 13 3.47 -7.08 -12.46
C MET A 13 4.70 -7.89 -12.86
N VAL A 14 5.74 -7.20 -13.34
CA VAL A 14 7.05 -7.80 -13.61
C VAL A 14 7.93 -7.67 -12.37
N VAL A 15 8.43 -8.79 -11.88
CA VAL A 15 9.11 -8.90 -10.59
C VAL A 15 10.37 -9.76 -10.72
N LYS A 16 11.30 -9.63 -9.77
CA LYS A 16 12.49 -10.48 -9.72
C LYS A 16 12.09 -11.89 -9.28
N LYS A 17 12.68 -12.92 -9.89
CA LYS A 17 12.49 -14.31 -9.46
C LYS A 17 12.96 -14.47 -8.01
N GLY A 18 12.19 -15.17 -7.19
CA GLY A 18 12.48 -15.37 -5.76
C GLY A 18 12.03 -14.24 -4.83
N GLN A 19 11.43 -13.15 -5.32
CA GLN A 19 10.81 -12.15 -4.44
C GLN A 19 9.66 -12.76 -3.63
N LYS A 20 9.64 -12.46 -2.33
CA LYS A 20 8.56 -12.85 -1.42
C LYS A 20 7.32 -12.00 -1.68
N ILE A 21 6.13 -12.55 -1.48
CA ILE A 21 4.88 -11.81 -1.54
C ILE A 21 4.31 -11.77 -0.12
N MET A 22 4.06 -10.57 0.38
CA MET A 22 3.46 -10.34 1.70
C MET A 22 2.20 -9.52 1.53
N SER A 23 1.15 -9.87 2.28
CA SER A 23 -0.12 -9.14 2.27
C SER A 23 -0.51 -8.76 3.68
N VAL A 24 -0.94 -7.51 3.86
CA VAL A 24 -1.43 -6.99 5.14
C VAL A 24 -2.73 -6.24 4.90
N ALA A 25 -3.78 -6.69 5.57
CA ALA A 25 -5.01 -5.91 5.73
C ALA A 25 -4.91 -5.09 7.01
N VAL A 26 -5.29 -3.82 6.96
CA VAL A 26 -5.43 -2.98 8.15
C VAL A 26 -6.87 -2.50 8.29
N THR A 27 -7.40 -2.74 9.48
CA THR A 27 -8.67 -2.23 9.96
C THR A 27 -8.34 -1.21 11.06
N ARG A 28 -8.35 0.08 10.71
CA ARG A 28 -8.34 1.24 11.65
C ARG A 28 -7.26 1.36 12.74
N LYS A 29 -6.18 0.57 12.72
CA LYS A 29 -4.98 0.85 13.56
C LYS A 29 -4.02 1.82 12.87
N ALA A 30 -4.52 3.01 12.54
CA ALA A 30 -3.70 4.09 12.01
C ALA A 30 -2.72 4.58 13.10
N ARG A 31 -1.54 5.05 12.70
CA ARG A 31 -0.62 5.72 13.64
C ARG A 31 -1.14 7.11 14.00
N ALA A 32 -1.86 7.75 13.09
CA ALA A 32 -2.53 9.02 13.30
C ALA A 32 -3.79 9.10 12.45
N THR A 33 -4.87 9.63 13.02
CA THR A 33 -6.08 10.06 12.31
C THR A 33 -6.16 11.58 12.42
N VAL A 34 -6.20 12.27 11.28
CA VAL A 34 -6.29 13.74 11.18
C VAL A 34 -7.70 14.11 10.71
N VAL A 35 -8.36 15.01 11.44
CA VAL A 35 -9.65 15.58 11.02
C VAL A 35 -9.38 16.69 10.01
N LEU A 36 -9.91 16.57 8.79
CA LEU A 36 -9.73 17.56 7.72
C LEU A 36 -10.89 18.58 7.64
N GLY A 37 -11.92 18.42 8.49
CA GLY A 37 -13.15 19.21 8.47
C GLY A 37 -14.25 18.58 7.60
N ASN A 38 -15.50 19.05 7.75
CA ASN A 38 -16.66 18.63 6.94
C ASN A 38 -16.91 17.11 6.87
N GLY A 39 -16.57 16.38 7.95
CA GLY A 39 -16.71 14.92 8.00
C GLY A 39 -15.63 14.15 7.23
N PHE A 40 -14.57 14.80 6.77
CA PHE A 40 -13.41 14.15 6.14
C PHE A 40 -12.32 13.86 7.17
N PHE A 41 -11.71 12.68 7.02
CA PHE A 41 -10.66 12.17 7.90
C PHE A 41 -9.50 11.65 7.05
N ARG A 42 -8.27 11.79 7.54
CA ARG A 42 -7.06 11.18 6.98
C ARG A 42 -6.44 10.21 7.97
N ASP A 43 -6.36 8.93 7.62
CA ASP A 43 -5.60 7.94 8.38
C ASP A 43 -4.23 7.74 7.76
N GLU A 44 -3.18 7.70 8.59
CA GLU A 44 -1.81 7.43 8.17
C GLU A 44 -1.25 6.14 8.78
N PHE A 45 -0.59 5.34 7.95
CA PHE A 45 0.01 4.07 8.33
C PHE A 45 1.45 4.00 7.86
N THR A 46 2.39 3.91 8.79
CA THR A 46 3.79 3.59 8.45
C THR A 46 4.02 2.09 8.56
N ARG A 47 4.66 1.50 7.56
CA ARG A 47 5.06 0.09 7.52
C ARG A 47 6.48 -0.05 6.98
N ILE A 48 7.17 -1.05 7.51
CA ILE A 48 8.44 -1.50 6.94
C ILE A 48 8.11 -2.53 5.86
N VAL A 49 8.55 -2.27 4.64
CA VAL A 49 8.51 -3.20 3.51
C VAL A 49 9.86 -3.94 3.47
N PRO A 50 9.91 -5.24 3.78
CA PRO A 50 11.18 -5.97 3.81
C PRO A 50 11.91 -5.97 2.47
N ALA A 51 13.21 -6.18 2.52
CA ALA A 51 14.03 -6.41 1.34
C ALA A 51 13.44 -7.52 0.44
N ASN A 52 13.65 -7.40 -0.87
CA ASN A 52 13.27 -8.40 -1.88
C ASN A 52 11.82 -8.91 -1.74
N THR A 53 10.88 -8.01 -1.46
CA THR A 53 9.48 -8.33 -1.15
C THR A 53 8.52 -7.47 -1.97
N ILE A 54 7.44 -8.10 -2.43
CA ILE A 54 6.26 -7.44 -2.96
C ILE A 54 5.24 -7.38 -1.83
N PHE A 55 4.93 -6.16 -1.39
CA PHE A 55 4.11 -5.92 -0.23
C PHE A 55 2.77 -5.33 -0.65
N ARG A 56 1.70 -6.08 -0.42
CA ARG A 56 0.33 -5.67 -0.64
C ARG A 56 -0.26 -5.15 0.67
N PHE A 57 -0.65 -3.89 0.68
CA PHE A 57 -1.38 -3.25 1.75
C PHE A 57 -2.83 -3.07 1.33
N THR A 58 -3.78 -3.40 2.22
CA THR A 58 -5.21 -3.18 1.99
C THR A 58 -5.78 -2.38 3.14
N PHE A 59 -6.20 -1.15 2.86
CA PHE A 59 -7.00 -0.34 3.79
C PHE A 59 -8.46 -0.75 3.66
N ASN A 60 -9.03 -1.22 4.77
CA ASN A 60 -10.45 -1.56 4.84
C ASN A 60 -11.20 -0.45 5.58
N ALA A 61 -11.97 0.33 4.82
CA ALA A 61 -12.76 1.43 5.33
C ALA A 61 -14.09 0.98 5.96
N LEU A 62 -14.40 -0.32 5.96
CA LEU A 62 -15.62 -0.93 6.49
C LEU A 62 -16.89 -0.19 6.03
N SER A 63 -17.47 0.63 6.90
CA SER A 63 -18.69 1.41 6.70
C SER A 63 -18.48 2.75 6.00
N PHE A 64 -17.24 3.12 5.67
CA PHE A 64 -16.89 4.42 5.10
C PHE A 64 -16.41 4.29 3.66
N LYS A 65 -16.71 5.29 2.82
CA LYS A 65 -16.20 5.33 1.45
C LYS A 65 -14.81 5.98 1.45
N THR A 66 -13.78 5.26 1.02
CA THR A 66 -12.48 5.87 0.72
C THR A 66 -12.62 6.81 -0.48
N ILE A 67 -12.18 8.05 -0.32
CA ILE A 67 -12.26 9.11 -1.33
C ILE A 67 -10.95 9.26 -2.08
N SER A 68 -9.84 9.20 -1.34
CA SER A 68 -8.50 9.35 -1.91
C SER A 68 -7.51 8.53 -1.10
N ALA A 69 -6.41 8.13 -1.74
CA ALA A 69 -5.31 7.48 -1.08
C ALA A 69 -3.99 7.86 -1.74
N GLY A 70 -2.95 7.98 -0.91
CA GLY A 70 -1.59 8.29 -1.32
C GLY A 70 -0.59 7.43 -0.57
N TRP A 71 0.63 7.43 -1.07
CA TRP A 71 1.76 6.80 -0.40
C TRP A 71 3.02 7.63 -0.62
N SER A 72 3.92 7.54 0.33
CA SER A 72 5.26 8.09 0.26
C SER A 72 6.21 7.14 0.97
N ASN A 73 7.49 7.22 0.65
CA ASN A 73 8.49 6.43 1.34
C ASN A 73 9.80 7.22 1.45
N ASP A 74 10.68 6.73 2.31
CA ASP A 74 11.92 7.42 2.68
C ASP A 74 12.97 7.48 1.55
N ARG A 75 12.75 6.77 0.43
CA ARG A 75 13.70 6.65 -0.70
C ARG A 75 12.97 6.50 -2.02
N ALA A 76 13.51 6.92 -3.15
CA ALA A 76 12.86 6.60 -4.44
C ALA A 76 12.77 5.06 -4.65
N ILE A 77 11.57 4.51 -4.87
CA ILE A 77 11.40 3.09 -5.19
C ILE A 77 11.68 2.91 -6.69
N PRO A 78 12.67 2.09 -7.09
CA PRO A 78 12.99 1.91 -8.50
C PRO A 78 11.98 1.03 -9.27
N TYR A 79 10.82 0.72 -8.70
CA TYR A 79 9.83 -0.19 -9.28
C TYR A 79 8.40 0.28 -9.08
N THR A 80 7.50 -0.33 -9.86
CA THR A 80 6.06 -0.06 -9.93
C THR A 80 5.39 -0.14 -8.57
N VAL A 81 4.76 0.97 -8.18
CA VAL A 81 3.72 0.97 -7.15
C VAL A 81 2.36 1.08 -7.83
N LEU A 82 1.45 0.17 -7.47
CA LEU A 82 0.07 0.22 -7.91
C LEU A 82 -0.80 0.65 -6.73
N SER A 83 -1.72 1.56 -6.99
CA SER A 83 -2.65 2.11 -5.98
C SER A 83 -4.02 2.20 -6.63
N PHE A 84 -5.02 1.46 -6.12
CA PHE A 84 -6.35 1.40 -6.74
C PHE A 84 -7.44 0.98 -5.73
N PRO A 85 -8.71 1.38 -5.98
CA PRO A 85 -9.84 0.92 -5.19
C PRO A 85 -10.18 -0.55 -5.50
N GLN A 86 -10.67 -1.28 -4.49
CA GLN A 86 -11.22 -2.63 -4.62
C GLN A 86 -12.46 -2.77 -3.71
N GLY A 87 -13.64 -2.46 -4.26
CA GLY A 87 -14.87 -2.32 -3.47
C GLY A 87 -14.79 -1.12 -2.52
N ASN A 88 -15.13 -1.31 -1.25
CA ASN A 88 -14.95 -0.31 -0.18
C ASN A 88 -13.50 -0.24 0.36
N ASN A 89 -12.60 -1.05 -0.19
CA ASN A 89 -11.21 -1.08 0.22
C ASN A 89 -10.33 -0.27 -0.73
N TRP A 90 -9.17 0.14 -0.24
CA TRP A 90 -8.09 0.64 -1.09
C TRP A 90 -6.88 -0.28 -1.01
N VAL A 91 -6.33 -0.65 -2.15
CA VAL A 91 -5.18 -1.55 -2.25
C VAL A 91 -3.97 -0.79 -2.77
N VAL A 92 -2.84 -0.94 -2.07
CA VAL A 92 -1.53 -0.46 -2.50
C VAL A 92 -0.58 -1.65 -2.61
N ILE A 93 0.13 -1.78 -3.72
CA ILE A 93 1.13 -2.83 -3.93
C ILE A 93 2.47 -2.17 -4.16
N VAL A 94 3.42 -2.40 -3.25
CA VAL A 94 4.77 -1.88 -3.30
C VAL A 94 5.73 -3.00 -3.67
N ASN A 95 6.53 -2.81 -4.73
CA ASN A 95 7.58 -3.74 -5.11
C ASN A 95 8.94 -3.28 -4.57
N ASN A 96 9.40 -3.84 -3.45
CA ASN A 96 10.75 -3.63 -2.96
C ASN A 96 11.68 -4.71 -3.51
N GLY A 97 12.32 -4.43 -4.66
CA GLY A 97 13.34 -5.29 -5.24
C GLY A 97 14.76 -5.05 -4.72
N LEU A 98 14.94 -4.22 -3.68
CA LEU A 98 16.25 -3.92 -3.11
C LEU A 98 16.69 -4.96 -2.09
N ALA A 99 17.99 -4.95 -1.76
CA ALA A 99 18.56 -5.78 -0.71
C ALA A 99 18.30 -5.24 0.71
N THR A 100 17.70 -4.05 0.83
CA THR A 100 17.38 -3.40 2.10
C THR A 100 15.88 -3.21 2.28
N SER A 101 15.43 -3.18 3.54
CA SER A 101 14.06 -2.83 3.89
C SER A 101 13.83 -1.33 3.71
N LEU A 102 12.58 -0.94 3.42
CA LEU A 102 12.16 0.45 3.22
C LEU A 102 11.04 0.82 4.19
N SER A 103 10.98 2.08 4.59
CA SER A 103 9.85 2.60 5.36
C SER A 103 8.88 3.31 4.42
N THR A 104 7.62 2.88 4.41
CA THR A 104 6.57 3.48 3.57
C THR A 104 5.43 3.97 4.45
N THR A 105 4.99 5.19 4.21
CA THR A 105 3.81 5.78 4.82
C THR A 105 2.68 5.80 3.79
N PHE A 106 1.53 5.28 4.18
CA PHE A 106 0.31 5.26 3.40
C PHE A 106 -0.71 6.20 4.05
N ALA A 107 -1.37 7.04 3.24
CA ALA A 107 -2.38 7.97 3.71
C ALA A 107 -3.71 7.69 3.00
N PHE A 108 -4.81 7.63 3.76
CA PHE A 108 -6.15 7.36 3.22
C PHE A 108 -7.12 8.42 3.71
N ILE A 109 -7.82 9.05 2.77
CA ILE A 109 -8.87 10.02 3.06
C ILE A 109 -10.22 9.35 2.86
N TYR A 110 -11.08 9.45 3.86
CA TYR A 110 -12.44 8.93 3.85
C TYR A 110 -13.41 9.92 4.47
N LYS A 111 -14.70 9.71 4.19
CA LYS A 111 -15.80 10.51 4.75
C LYS A 111 -16.67 9.63 5.65
N SER A 112 -16.97 10.15 6.83
CA SER A 112 -17.96 9.59 7.76
C SER A 112 -19.34 10.19 7.56
#